data_AF-A0A9D2NWS8-F1
#
_entry.id   AF-A0A9D2NWS8-F1
#
_cell.length_a   1.000
_cell.length_b   1.000
_cell.length_c   1.000
_cell.angle_alpha   90.00
_cell.angle_beta   90.00
_cell.angle_gamma   90.00
#
_symmetry.space_group_name_H-M   'P 1'
#
loop_
_entity.id
_entity.type
_entity.pdbx_description
1 polymer ?
#
loop_
_entity_poly.entity_id
_entity_poly.type
_entity_poly.pdbx_seq_one_letter_code
_entity_poly.pdbx_strand_id
1 'polypeptide(L)'
;MSASREKKQRMASTANGPTEKQRREAAEASKARTRTILYTVIGVVIAVLVIALLVWHSGIFEKGKVVATVNGEDYTVAEMGYYYYPTANMYNRYGIAMDEATLRQNAVDSLQYTAALAAAAQADGFTLSEEGAASVDETIASLRTYAAQSGLSFTAYIRNAYGPYMTESLLRECLTRDTLVQEYYNDHSDSLTYEESEIQAYYEEHADELDTFTYSAVFIDGTVESTTDDSGNTVEPTEEETAAAMADAQAAADQMIQDLEAGGDFDTLAAAAEAAGQEETSSDTETTDDTEETEPTSYETTALGSSLSSNLNSSTDCVDWLTDTARQSGDLTTIEVADSGYWVLRFQERYRDEASWGDVNVRHIFIQAEVAEGADAPTDEAIQAAQEEAQSLLDQFNAGEQTAEAFAALAEEYSDDSGSNTNGGLYEHVTRSTNFFTAFLNWCFEDGRQVGDTGLVENTQSGQQGWHVMYLDAQNELLWHYTADNALRNADLTAWTDELQTTYPVTTDEANLALLG
;
A
#
# COMPACT_ATOMS: atom_id res chain seq x y z
N MET A 1 4.25 106.11 -28.11
CA MET A 1 2.86 105.74 -28.44
C MET A 1 2.86 104.45 -29.25
N SER A 2 2.74 103.28 -28.61
CA SER A 2 2.71 101.96 -29.29
C SER A 2 1.74 101.02 -28.56
N ALA A 3 0.47 101.42 -28.47
CA ALA A 3 -0.59 100.65 -27.80
C ALA A 3 -1.95 100.73 -28.53
N SER A 4 -1.97 101.01 -29.84
CA SER A 4 -3.23 101.25 -30.58
C SER A 4 -3.41 100.40 -31.85
N ARG A 5 -2.55 99.42 -32.12
CA ARG A 5 -2.75 98.48 -33.25
C ARG A 5 -3.26 97.10 -32.84
N GLU A 6 -2.93 96.59 -31.65
CA GLU A 6 -3.41 95.26 -31.21
C GLU A 6 -4.88 95.22 -30.78
N LYS A 7 -5.45 96.35 -30.30
CA LYS A 7 -6.84 96.39 -29.84
C LYS A 7 -7.86 96.37 -30.98
N LYS A 8 -7.49 96.85 -32.18
CA LYS A 8 -8.36 96.81 -33.38
C LYS A 8 -8.34 95.46 -34.10
N GLN A 9 -7.31 94.64 -33.90
CA GLN A 9 -7.23 93.31 -34.51
C GLN A 9 -7.98 92.24 -33.69
N ARG A 10 -8.14 92.44 -32.37
CA ARG A 10 -8.94 91.56 -31.49
C ARG A 10 -10.45 91.79 -31.53
N MET A 11 -10.94 92.95 -31.97
CA MET A 11 -12.38 93.24 -32.04
C MET A 11 -13.06 92.85 -33.38
N ALA A 12 -12.29 92.46 -34.40
CA ALA A 12 -12.84 92.01 -35.69
C ALA A 12 -13.14 90.49 -35.75
N SER A 13 -12.63 89.70 -34.80
CA SER A 13 -12.82 88.23 -34.80
C SER A 13 -14.06 87.75 -34.06
N THR A 14 -14.84 88.64 -33.42
CA THR A 14 -15.94 88.26 -32.51
C THR A 14 -17.34 88.72 -32.99
N ALA A 15 -17.47 89.14 -34.26
CA ALA A 15 -18.74 89.68 -34.78
C ALA A 15 -19.50 88.75 -35.75
N ASN A 16 -18.99 87.56 -36.08
CA ASN A 16 -19.70 86.58 -36.90
C ASN A 16 -19.90 85.29 -36.08
N GLY A 17 -21.15 84.92 -35.85
CA GLY A 17 -21.50 83.62 -35.24
C GLY A 17 -20.95 82.44 -36.06
N PRO A 18 -20.95 81.22 -35.50
CA PRO A 18 -20.28 80.07 -36.12
C PRO A 18 -20.82 79.80 -37.52
N THR A 19 -19.89 79.70 -38.47
CA THR A 19 -20.16 79.43 -39.89
C THR A 19 -20.88 78.07 -40.06
N GLU A 20 -21.63 77.89 -41.15
CA GLU A 20 -22.35 76.64 -41.48
C GLU A 20 -21.45 75.40 -41.32
N LYS A 21 -20.19 75.55 -41.76
CA LYS A 21 -19.14 74.54 -41.62
C LYS A 21 -18.83 74.21 -40.16
N GLN A 22 -18.66 75.23 -39.31
CA GLN A 22 -18.39 75.05 -37.87
C GLN A 22 -19.58 74.45 -37.11
N ARG A 23 -20.82 74.75 -37.50
CA ARG A 23 -22.01 74.09 -36.91
C ARG A 23 -22.13 72.63 -37.32
N ARG A 24 -21.79 72.30 -38.58
CA ARG A 24 -21.76 70.91 -39.05
C ARG A 24 -20.63 70.12 -38.40
N GLU A 25 -19.44 70.71 -38.26
CA GLU A 25 -18.31 70.13 -37.54
C GLU A 25 -18.63 69.94 -36.05
N ALA A 26 -19.32 70.88 -35.39
CA ALA A 26 -19.76 70.73 -34.00
C ALA A 26 -20.86 69.66 -33.83
N ALA A 27 -21.80 69.56 -34.78
CA ALA A 27 -22.85 68.53 -34.77
C ALA A 27 -22.27 67.14 -35.04
N GLU A 28 -21.34 67.01 -36.00
CA GLU A 28 -20.58 65.79 -36.29
C GLU A 28 -19.69 65.40 -35.10
N ALA A 29 -19.02 66.36 -34.45
CA ALA A 29 -18.25 66.13 -33.23
C ALA A 29 -19.14 65.70 -32.06
N SER A 30 -20.35 66.26 -31.90
CA SER A 30 -21.29 65.82 -30.87
C SER A 30 -21.80 64.40 -31.11
N LYS A 31 -22.15 64.06 -32.36
CA LYS A 31 -22.59 62.70 -32.75
C LYS A 31 -21.46 61.70 -32.59
N ALA A 32 -20.23 62.08 -32.97
CA ALA A 32 -19.03 61.28 -32.73
C ALA A 32 -18.81 61.05 -31.24
N ARG A 33 -18.92 62.09 -30.40
CA ARG A 33 -18.77 61.99 -28.95
C ARG A 33 -19.83 61.12 -28.29
N THR A 34 -21.11 61.28 -28.66
CA THR A 34 -22.21 60.44 -28.14
C THR A 34 -22.04 58.99 -28.59
N ARG A 35 -21.61 58.75 -29.84
CA ARG A 35 -21.33 57.41 -30.35
C ARG A 35 -20.14 56.76 -29.66
N THR A 36 -19.08 57.52 -29.39
CA THR A 36 -17.92 57.04 -28.61
C THR A 36 -18.35 56.69 -27.19
N ILE A 37 -19.10 57.56 -26.50
CA ILE A 37 -19.60 57.28 -25.14
C ILE A 37 -20.48 56.02 -25.14
N LEU A 38 -21.40 55.87 -26.10
CA LEU A 38 -22.27 54.70 -26.22
C LEU A 38 -21.48 53.40 -26.40
N TYR A 39 -20.51 53.37 -27.31
CA TYR A 39 -19.68 52.18 -27.53
C TYR A 39 -18.73 51.87 -26.36
N THR A 40 -18.22 52.90 -25.66
CA THR A 40 -17.43 52.69 -24.43
C THR A 40 -18.27 52.10 -23.31
N VAL A 41 -19.51 52.59 -23.09
CA VAL A 41 -20.41 52.04 -22.06
C VAL A 41 -20.82 50.60 -22.40
N ILE A 42 -21.16 50.31 -23.66
CA ILE A 42 -21.47 48.95 -24.11
C ILE A 42 -20.26 48.03 -23.93
N GLY A 43 -19.05 48.49 -24.27
CA GLY A 43 -17.81 47.73 -24.08
C GLY A 43 -17.52 47.42 -22.61
N VAL A 44 -17.75 48.36 -21.69
CA VAL A 44 -17.60 48.13 -20.24
C VAL A 44 -18.65 47.15 -19.71
N VAL A 45 -19.91 47.27 -20.15
CA VAL A 45 -20.98 46.33 -19.74
C VAL A 45 -20.68 44.91 -20.23
N ILE A 46 -20.22 44.76 -21.47
CA ILE A 46 -19.82 43.45 -22.01
C ILE A 46 -18.61 42.91 -21.25
N ALA A 47 -17.60 43.73 -20.94
CA ALA A 47 -16.45 43.30 -20.16
C ALA A 47 -16.83 42.83 -18.75
N VAL A 48 -17.74 43.54 -18.06
CA VAL A 48 -18.26 43.12 -16.75
C VAL A 48 -19.08 41.84 -16.84
N LEU A 49 -19.89 41.67 -17.89
CA LEU A 49 -20.65 40.43 -18.12
C LEU A 49 -19.73 39.25 -18.46
N VAL A 50 -18.66 39.47 -19.22
CA VAL A 50 -17.64 38.46 -19.50
C VAL A 50 -16.89 38.09 -18.23
N ILE A 51 -16.52 39.05 -17.39
CA ILE A 51 -15.89 38.78 -16.08
C ILE A 51 -16.88 38.02 -15.17
N ALA A 52 -18.14 38.41 -15.11
CA ALA A 52 -19.16 37.72 -14.34
C ALA A 52 -19.42 36.29 -14.85
N LEU A 53 -19.42 36.08 -16.17
CA LEU A 53 -19.52 34.75 -16.79
C LEU A 53 -18.27 33.92 -16.56
N LEU A 54 -17.07 34.51 -16.58
CA LEU A 54 -15.83 33.82 -16.25
C LEU A 54 -15.81 33.43 -14.76
N VAL A 55 -16.29 34.29 -13.87
CA VAL A 55 -16.46 33.98 -12.44
C VAL A 55 -17.54 32.91 -12.22
N TRP A 56 -18.66 32.97 -12.94
CA TRP A 56 -19.72 31.96 -12.88
C TRP A 56 -19.27 30.61 -13.43
N HIS A 57 -18.58 30.58 -14.59
CA HIS A 57 -18.07 29.36 -15.22
C HIS A 57 -16.81 28.81 -14.53
N SER A 58 -16.15 29.59 -13.67
CA SER A 58 -15.00 29.13 -12.90
C SER A 58 -15.36 28.26 -11.68
N GLY A 59 -16.65 28.06 -11.37
CA GLY A 59 -17.10 27.30 -10.20
C GLY A 59 -16.74 27.95 -8.85
N ILE A 60 -16.38 29.25 -8.84
CA ILE A 60 -15.92 29.98 -7.64
C ILE A 60 -16.96 29.96 -6.49
N PHE A 61 -18.25 29.82 -6.80
CA PHE A 61 -19.32 29.73 -5.79
C PHE A 61 -19.58 28.31 -5.29
N GLU A 62 -19.11 27.28 -6.00
CA GLU A 62 -19.32 25.87 -5.64
C GLU A 62 -18.18 25.36 -4.78
N LYS A 63 -16.94 25.73 -5.13
CA LYS A 63 -15.73 25.25 -4.44
C LYS A 63 -15.66 25.55 -2.94
N GLY A 64 -16.27 26.65 -2.49
CA GLY A 64 -16.22 27.13 -1.10
C GLY A 64 -17.45 26.78 -0.28
N LYS A 65 -18.38 25.98 -0.83
CA LYS A 65 -19.53 25.49 -0.08
C LYS A 65 -19.07 24.46 0.92
N VAL A 66 -19.59 24.56 2.14
CA VAL A 66 -19.33 23.61 3.22
C VAL A 66 -20.06 22.32 2.91
N VAL A 67 -19.35 21.20 2.87
CA VAL A 67 -19.91 19.86 2.65
C VAL A 67 -19.98 19.05 3.94
N ALA A 68 -19.08 19.34 4.87
CA ALA A 68 -18.99 18.67 6.15
C ALA A 68 -18.47 19.65 7.22
N THR A 69 -18.88 19.45 8.46
CA THR A 69 -18.34 20.16 9.63
C THR A 69 -17.95 19.12 10.68
N VAL A 70 -16.74 19.21 11.23
CA VAL A 70 -16.22 18.34 12.31
C VAL A 70 -15.59 19.25 13.36
N ASN A 71 -15.92 19.07 14.64
CA ASN A 71 -15.42 19.92 15.74
C ASN A 71 -15.58 21.45 15.54
N GLY A 72 -16.60 21.86 14.77
CA GLY A 72 -16.83 23.27 14.42
C GLY A 72 -15.92 23.84 13.32
N GLU A 73 -15.10 23.00 12.70
CA GLU A 73 -14.33 23.30 11.50
C GLU A 73 -15.11 22.89 10.24
N ASP A 74 -15.19 23.81 9.28
CA ASP A 74 -15.97 23.65 8.05
C ASP A 74 -15.07 23.20 6.89
N TYR A 75 -15.42 22.05 6.30
CA TYR A 75 -14.73 21.46 5.15
C TYR A 75 -15.49 21.74 3.87
N THR A 76 -14.77 22.15 2.82
CA THR A 76 -15.38 22.64 1.58
C THR A 76 -15.44 21.59 0.46
N VAL A 77 -16.25 21.83 -0.58
CA VAL A 77 -16.26 21.00 -1.81
C VAL A 77 -14.85 20.83 -2.40
N ALA A 78 -14.04 21.89 -2.39
CA ALA A 78 -12.67 21.81 -2.90
C ALA A 78 -11.79 20.86 -2.10
N GLU A 79 -11.95 20.86 -0.78
CA GLU A 79 -11.17 20.02 0.13
C GLU A 79 -11.64 18.58 0.10
N MET A 80 -12.95 18.34 0.08
CA MET A 80 -13.51 17.00 -0.05
C MET A 80 -13.10 16.31 -1.35
N GLY A 81 -12.72 17.08 -2.38
CA GLY A 81 -12.10 16.53 -3.58
C GLY A 81 -10.83 15.72 -3.30
N TYR A 82 -10.08 16.07 -2.26
CA TYR A 82 -8.89 15.34 -1.83
C TYR A 82 -9.20 13.89 -1.42
N TYR A 83 -10.32 13.66 -0.73
CA TYR A 83 -10.76 12.33 -0.30
C TYR A 83 -11.54 11.57 -1.39
N TYR A 84 -12.28 12.29 -2.23
CA TYR A 84 -13.16 11.70 -3.23
C TYR A 84 -12.44 11.25 -4.52
N TYR A 85 -11.69 12.15 -5.16
CA TYR A 85 -11.20 11.93 -6.53
C TYR A 85 -10.13 10.85 -6.65
N PRO A 86 -9.16 10.68 -5.71
CA PRO A 86 -8.19 9.59 -5.79
C PRO A 86 -8.87 8.21 -5.83
N THR A 87 -9.84 7.99 -4.95
CA THR A 87 -10.64 6.77 -4.87
C THR A 87 -11.45 6.56 -6.14
N ALA A 88 -12.19 7.58 -6.60
CA ALA A 88 -12.96 7.49 -7.84
C ALA A 88 -12.08 7.20 -9.08
N ASN A 89 -10.92 7.84 -9.17
CA ASN A 89 -9.95 7.62 -10.25
C ASN A 89 -9.39 6.19 -10.22
N MET A 90 -9.13 5.64 -9.04
CA MET A 90 -8.68 4.26 -8.86
C MET A 90 -9.71 3.27 -9.41
N TYR A 91 -10.97 3.35 -8.97
CA TYR A 91 -12.03 2.45 -9.45
C TYR A 91 -12.24 2.56 -10.95
N ASN A 92 -12.27 3.78 -11.50
CA ASN A 92 -12.35 4.00 -12.94
C ASN A 92 -11.18 3.37 -13.71
N ARG A 93 -9.95 3.41 -13.16
CA ARG A 93 -8.76 2.81 -13.78
C ARG A 93 -8.87 1.28 -13.87
N TYR A 94 -9.49 0.64 -12.88
CA TYR A 94 -9.73 -0.81 -12.88
C TYR A 94 -11.04 -1.22 -13.57
N GLY A 95 -11.77 -0.28 -14.18
CA GLY A 95 -13.05 -0.55 -14.85
C GLY A 95 -14.17 -0.97 -13.89
N ILE A 96 -14.01 -0.68 -12.59
CA ILE A 96 -14.97 -1.01 -11.55
C ILE A 96 -15.95 0.15 -11.42
N ALA A 97 -17.22 -0.10 -11.70
CA ALA A 97 -18.29 0.88 -11.51
C ALA A 97 -18.76 0.84 -10.05
N MET A 98 -18.35 1.81 -9.25
CA MET A 98 -18.92 2.05 -7.92
C MET A 98 -19.94 3.18 -8.00
N ASP A 99 -21.05 3.08 -7.27
CA ASP A 99 -22.04 4.14 -7.28
C ASP A 99 -21.51 5.41 -6.59
N GLU A 100 -21.93 6.57 -7.08
CA GLU A 100 -21.45 7.86 -6.58
C GLU A 100 -21.82 8.12 -5.12
N ALA A 101 -22.91 7.52 -4.60
CA ALA A 101 -23.30 7.71 -3.21
C ALA A 101 -22.31 6.98 -2.28
N THR A 102 -21.93 5.75 -2.61
CA THR A 102 -20.88 5.01 -1.89
C THR A 102 -19.53 5.74 -1.95
N LEU A 103 -19.14 6.27 -3.12
CA LEU A 103 -17.90 7.06 -3.23
C LEU A 103 -17.93 8.34 -2.37
N ARG A 104 -19.06 9.05 -2.31
CA ARG A 104 -19.23 10.22 -1.44
C ARG A 104 -19.21 9.83 0.03
N GLN A 105 -19.84 8.71 0.40
CA GLN A 105 -19.84 8.22 1.78
C GLN A 105 -18.42 7.86 2.23
N ASN A 106 -17.68 7.10 1.42
CA ASN A 106 -16.29 6.77 1.74
C ASN A 106 -15.42 8.04 1.91
N ALA A 107 -15.66 9.08 1.10
CA ALA A 107 -14.95 10.35 1.25
C ALA A 107 -15.32 11.09 2.55
N VAL A 108 -16.60 11.04 2.97
CA VAL A 108 -17.05 11.57 4.27
C VAL A 108 -16.42 10.79 5.42
N ASP A 109 -16.37 9.46 5.35
CA ASP A 109 -15.80 8.61 6.40
C ASP A 109 -14.28 8.86 6.53
N SER A 110 -13.55 8.93 5.40
CA SER A 110 -12.14 9.31 5.40
C SER A 110 -11.90 10.71 5.96
N LEU A 111 -12.70 11.70 5.57
CA LEU A 111 -12.60 13.04 6.14
C LEU A 111 -12.85 13.03 7.65
N GLN A 112 -13.91 12.36 8.10
CA GLN A 112 -14.26 12.29 9.52
C GLN A 112 -13.12 11.70 10.33
N TYR A 113 -12.55 10.57 9.87
CA TYR A 113 -11.40 9.93 10.51
C TYR A 113 -10.23 10.91 10.66
N THR A 114 -9.77 11.52 9.57
CA THR A 114 -8.65 12.46 9.61
C THR A 114 -8.97 13.71 10.45
N ALA A 115 -10.17 14.26 10.35
CA ALA A 115 -10.58 15.45 11.08
C ALA A 115 -10.70 15.19 12.59
N ALA A 116 -11.22 14.02 12.99
CA ALA A 116 -11.31 13.63 14.39
C ALA A 116 -9.94 13.46 15.03
N LEU A 117 -8.99 12.80 14.35
CA LEU A 117 -7.60 12.69 14.81
C LEU A 117 -6.89 14.05 14.85
N ALA A 118 -7.10 14.92 13.85
CA ALA A 118 -6.53 16.27 13.86
C ALA A 118 -7.08 17.12 15.02
N ALA A 119 -8.38 17.00 15.33
CA ALA A 119 -9.00 17.65 16.47
C ALA A 119 -8.44 17.14 17.81
N ALA A 120 -8.22 15.82 17.93
CA ALA A 120 -7.59 15.21 19.09
C ALA A 120 -6.14 15.68 19.27
N ALA A 121 -5.32 15.63 18.22
CA ALA A 121 -3.96 16.15 18.21
C ALA A 121 -3.91 17.62 18.66
N GLN A 122 -4.83 18.46 18.14
CA GLN A 122 -4.93 19.86 18.56
C GLN A 122 -5.31 20.00 20.05
N ALA A 123 -6.25 19.19 20.54
CA ALA A 123 -6.67 19.21 21.93
C ALA A 123 -5.53 18.83 22.89
N ASP A 124 -4.68 17.89 22.48
CA ASP A 124 -3.50 17.44 23.23
C ASP A 124 -2.28 18.37 23.07
N GLY A 125 -2.36 19.33 22.14
CA GLY A 125 -1.27 20.24 21.83
C GLY A 125 -0.14 19.59 21.03
N PHE A 126 -0.42 18.47 20.36
CA PHE A 126 0.49 17.80 19.43
C PHE A 126 0.66 18.65 18.17
N THR A 127 1.89 18.74 17.65
CA THR A 127 2.23 19.57 16.50
C THR A 127 3.13 18.82 15.54
N LEU A 128 2.99 19.11 14.24
CA LEU A 128 3.79 18.51 13.19
C LEU A 128 5.30 18.70 13.45
N SER A 129 6.06 17.63 13.31
CA SER A 129 7.50 17.63 13.45
C SER A 129 8.21 18.39 12.31
N GLU A 130 9.50 18.71 12.50
CA GLU A 130 10.31 19.30 11.41
C GLU A 130 10.49 18.32 10.24
N GLU A 131 10.57 17.01 10.52
CA GLU A 131 10.66 15.95 9.53
C GLU A 131 9.36 15.78 8.76
N GLY A 132 8.21 15.77 9.44
CA GLY A 132 6.90 15.76 8.81
C GLY A 132 6.70 16.97 7.89
N ALA A 133 7.14 18.16 8.31
CA ALA A 133 7.11 19.35 7.47
C ALA A 133 7.98 19.19 6.21
N ALA A 134 9.18 18.61 6.33
CA ALA A 134 10.04 18.31 5.19
C ALA A 134 9.41 17.26 4.24
N SER A 135 8.80 16.21 4.78
CA SER A 135 8.11 15.17 4.01
C SER A 135 6.96 15.73 3.15
N VAL A 136 6.20 16.70 3.68
CA VAL A 136 5.17 17.42 2.89
C VAL A 136 5.80 18.18 1.71
N ASP A 137 6.94 18.85 1.93
CA ASP A 137 7.66 19.57 0.88
C ASP A 137 8.20 18.63 -0.19
N GLU A 138 8.76 17.49 0.20
CA GLU A 138 9.26 16.46 -0.70
C GLU A 138 8.12 15.83 -1.52
N THR A 139 6.98 15.53 -0.89
CA THR A 139 5.80 15.02 -1.58
C THR A 139 5.34 15.99 -2.66
N ILE A 140 5.24 17.29 -2.35
CA ILE A 140 4.87 18.31 -3.34
C ILE A 140 5.92 18.40 -4.47
N ALA A 141 7.21 18.31 -4.15
CA ALA A 141 8.28 18.30 -5.14
C ALA A 141 8.19 17.07 -6.07
N SER A 142 7.88 15.90 -5.53
CA SER A 142 7.66 14.67 -6.29
C SER A 142 6.47 14.79 -7.25
N LEU A 143 5.32 15.30 -6.76
CA LEU A 143 4.15 15.54 -7.60
C LEU A 143 4.43 16.53 -8.74
N ARG A 144 5.33 17.50 -8.56
CA ARG A 144 5.77 18.39 -9.66
C ARG A 144 6.57 17.65 -10.71
N THR A 145 7.44 16.75 -10.29
CA THR A 145 8.22 15.90 -11.20
C THR A 145 7.29 15.01 -12.03
N TYR A 146 6.30 14.35 -11.40
CA TYR A 146 5.31 13.54 -12.12
C TYR A 146 4.45 14.36 -13.08
N ALA A 147 4.05 15.58 -12.69
CA ALA A 147 3.34 16.49 -13.58
C ALA A 147 4.16 16.81 -14.84
N ALA A 148 5.45 17.12 -14.67
CA ALA A 148 6.36 17.41 -15.78
C ALA A 148 6.57 16.20 -16.71
N GLN A 149 6.77 15.01 -16.14
CA GLN A 149 6.88 13.75 -16.89
C GLN A 149 5.61 13.43 -17.69
N SER A 150 4.44 13.76 -17.15
CA SER A 150 3.15 13.59 -17.81
C SER A 150 2.82 14.70 -18.83
N GLY A 151 3.71 15.68 -19.03
CA GLY A 151 3.49 16.82 -19.92
C GLY A 151 2.42 17.80 -19.44
N LEU A 152 2.05 17.75 -18.15
CA LEU A 152 1.02 18.59 -17.54
C LEU A 152 1.63 19.72 -16.71
N SER A 153 0.95 20.86 -16.65
CA SER A 153 1.24 21.85 -15.60
C SER A 153 0.90 21.25 -14.23
N PHE A 154 1.64 21.62 -13.18
CA PHE A 154 1.36 21.14 -11.82
C PHE A 154 -0.11 21.37 -11.40
N THR A 155 -0.68 22.54 -11.71
CA THR A 155 -2.10 22.83 -11.44
C THR A 155 -3.06 21.92 -12.18
N ALA A 156 -2.78 21.59 -13.44
CA ALA A 156 -3.61 20.64 -14.20
C ALA A 156 -3.49 19.22 -13.61
N TYR A 157 -2.29 18.82 -13.21
CA TYR A 157 -2.02 17.53 -12.60
C TYR A 157 -2.79 17.33 -11.29
N ILE A 158 -2.64 18.26 -10.32
CA ILE A 158 -3.33 18.14 -9.01
C ILE A 158 -4.85 18.23 -9.15
N ARG A 159 -5.37 18.91 -10.18
CA ARG A 159 -6.81 18.96 -10.43
C ARG A 159 -7.36 17.68 -11.05
N ASN A 160 -6.57 17.00 -11.86
CA ASN A 160 -6.93 15.67 -12.35
C ASN A 160 -6.91 14.65 -11.21
N ALA A 161 -5.96 14.77 -10.28
CA ALA A 161 -5.81 13.84 -9.16
C ALA A 161 -6.84 14.06 -8.04
N TYR A 162 -7.03 15.31 -7.61
CA TYR A 162 -7.79 15.66 -6.39
C TYR A 162 -9.01 16.55 -6.65
N GLY A 163 -9.39 16.72 -7.91
CA GLY A 163 -10.60 17.43 -8.30
C GLY A 163 -10.41 18.84 -8.86
N PRO A 164 -11.42 19.36 -9.57
CA PRO A 164 -11.31 20.55 -10.41
C PRO A 164 -10.96 21.84 -9.65
N TYR A 165 -11.22 21.86 -8.34
CA TYR A 165 -11.02 23.03 -7.48
C TYR A 165 -9.72 23.00 -6.68
N MET A 166 -8.93 21.91 -6.77
CA MET A 166 -7.69 21.79 -6.03
C MET A 166 -6.70 22.90 -6.39
N THR A 167 -6.01 23.41 -5.36
CA THR A 167 -4.93 24.38 -5.47
C THR A 167 -3.73 23.86 -4.70
N GLU A 168 -2.53 24.33 -5.03
CA GLU A 168 -1.32 23.93 -4.30
C GLU A 168 -1.40 24.25 -2.80
N SER A 169 -1.98 25.39 -2.43
CA SER A 169 -2.15 25.78 -1.02
C SER A 169 -3.06 24.81 -0.28
N LEU A 170 -4.18 24.43 -0.90
CA LEU A 170 -5.15 23.50 -0.30
C LEU A 170 -4.59 22.08 -0.24
N LEU A 171 -3.87 21.64 -1.29
CA LEU A 171 -3.20 20.35 -1.28
C LEU A 171 -2.16 20.28 -0.16
N ARG A 172 -1.37 21.34 0.01
CA ARG A 172 -0.40 21.44 1.11
C ARG A 172 -1.08 21.36 2.47
N GLU A 173 -2.21 22.05 2.66
CA GLU A 173 -3.00 22.00 3.88
C GLU A 173 -3.50 20.58 4.19
N CYS A 174 -4.03 19.87 3.18
CA CYS A 174 -4.45 18.47 3.32
C CYS A 174 -3.27 17.57 3.69
N LEU A 175 -2.15 17.66 2.96
CA LEU A 175 -0.95 16.86 3.22
C LEU A 175 -0.37 17.13 4.61
N THR A 176 -0.31 18.40 5.04
CA THR A 176 0.12 18.77 6.40
C THR A 176 -0.79 18.16 7.47
N ARG A 177 -2.11 18.15 7.25
CA ARG A 177 -3.07 17.54 8.17
C ARG A 177 -2.92 16.02 8.22
N ASP A 178 -2.74 15.36 7.08
CA ASP A 178 -2.52 13.91 7.01
C ASP A 178 -1.21 13.51 7.69
N THR A 179 -0.10 14.24 7.45
CA THR A 179 1.18 13.95 8.11
C THR A 179 1.10 14.17 9.63
N LEU A 180 0.42 15.24 10.09
CA LEU A 180 0.18 15.46 11.51
C LEU A 180 -0.60 14.31 12.14
N VAL A 181 -1.67 13.87 11.47
CA VAL A 181 -2.52 12.77 11.93
C VAL A 181 -1.74 11.46 11.97
N GLN A 182 -0.89 11.19 10.98
CA GLN A 182 -0.02 10.01 10.98
C GLN A 182 0.98 10.02 12.13
N GLU A 183 1.67 11.15 12.35
CA GLU A 183 2.61 11.30 13.47
C GLU A 183 1.91 11.12 14.82
N TYR A 184 0.72 11.72 14.99
CA TYR A 184 -0.06 11.60 16.22
C TYR A 184 -0.60 10.18 16.43
N TYR A 185 -1.07 9.51 15.37
CA TYR A 185 -1.49 8.11 15.43
C TYR A 185 -0.33 7.21 15.84
N ASN A 186 0.85 7.41 15.26
CA ASN A 186 2.05 6.65 15.60
C ASN A 186 2.50 6.91 17.04
N ASP A 187 2.56 8.16 17.48
CA ASP A 187 2.89 8.51 18.87
C ASP A 187 1.94 7.84 19.87
N HIS A 188 0.64 7.82 19.57
CA HIS A 188 -0.34 7.10 20.39
C HIS A 188 -0.09 5.59 20.36
N SER A 189 0.05 4.99 19.17
CA SER A 189 0.33 3.55 18.98
C SER A 189 1.58 3.10 19.74
N ASP A 190 2.67 3.87 19.64
CA ASP A 190 3.95 3.57 20.28
C ASP A 190 3.90 3.75 21.80
N SER A 191 2.96 4.57 22.29
CA SER A 191 2.72 4.74 23.73
C SER A 191 1.98 3.58 24.38
N LEU A 192 1.28 2.76 23.60
CA LEU A 192 0.54 1.60 24.11
C LEU A 192 1.52 0.52 24.58
N THR A 193 1.28 0.00 25.76
CA THR A 193 2.05 -1.09 26.37
C THR A 193 1.09 -2.01 27.10
N TYR A 194 1.37 -3.30 27.06
CA TYR A 194 0.53 -4.32 27.67
C TYR A 194 1.32 -5.07 28.72
N GLU A 195 0.67 -5.32 29.85
CA GLU A 195 1.28 -6.14 30.89
C GLU A 195 1.29 -7.60 30.43
N GLU A 196 2.30 -8.36 30.85
CA GLU A 196 2.44 -9.79 30.51
C GLU A 196 1.18 -10.61 30.87
N SER A 197 0.43 -10.20 31.90
CA SER A 197 -0.83 -10.86 32.25
C SER A 197 -1.95 -10.66 31.22
N GLU A 198 -1.96 -9.54 30.50
CA GLU A 198 -2.94 -9.27 29.44
C GLU A 198 -2.61 -10.10 28.20
N ILE A 199 -1.33 -10.17 27.84
CA ILE A 199 -0.83 -10.99 26.74
C ILE A 199 -1.08 -12.48 27.01
N GLN A 200 -0.81 -12.95 28.22
CA GLN A 200 -1.08 -14.34 28.60
C GLN A 200 -2.59 -14.65 28.59
N ALA A 201 -3.45 -13.70 29.00
CA ALA A 201 -4.89 -13.87 28.93
C ALA A 201 -5.38 -13.96 27.48
N TYR A 202 -4.85 -13.10 26.60
CA TYR A 202 -5.12 -13.17 25.16
C TYR A 202 -4.70 -14.53 24.60
N TYR A 203 -3.49 -15.00 24.94
CA TYR A 203 -3.01 -16.31 24.51
C TYR A 203 -3.93 -17.46 24.95
N GLU A 204 -4.41 -17.45 26.19
CA GLU A 204 -5.31 -18.50 26.70
C GLU A 204 -6.66 -18.55 25.96
N GLU A 205 -7.15 -17.41 25.45
CA GLU A 205 -8.37 -17.33 24.66
C GLU A 205 -8.15 -17.68 23.17
N HIS A 206 -6.95 -17.42 22.65
CA HIS A 206 -6.59 -17.54 21.23
C HIS A 206 -5.51 -18.58 20.95
N ALA A 207 -5.35 -19.59 21.80
CA ALA A 207 -4.29 -20.59 21.67
C ALA A 207 -4.35 -21.34 20.31
N ASP A 208 -5.54 -21.55 19.75
CA ASP A 208 -5.72 -22.21 18.45
C ASP A 208 -5.15 -21.38 17.29
N GLU A 209 -5.03 -20.06 17.45
CA GLU A 209 -4.48 -19.14 16.46
C GLU A 209 -2.98 -18.94 16.65
N LEU A 210 -2.52 -18.98 17.90
CA LEU A 210 -1.16 -18.61 18.30
C LEU A 210 -0.20 -19.80 18.50
N ASP A 211 -0.73 -21.01 18.68
CA ASP A 211 0.11 -22.20 18.73
C ASP A 211 0.65 -22.55 17.34
N THR A 212 1.80 -23.21 17.34
CA THR A 212 2.40 -23.80 16.15
C THR A 212 1.93 -25.24 16.00
N PHE A 213 1.59 -25.61 14.77
CA PHE A 213 1.14 -26.94 14.38
C PHE A 213 2.11 -27.53 13.37
N THR A 214 2.57 -28.74 13.64
CA THR A 214 3.27 -29.58 12.66
C THR A 214 2.31 -30.66 12.19
N TYR A 215 2.13 -30.78 10.88
CA TYR A 215 1.21 -31.74 10.27
C TYR A 215 1.64 -32.10 8.84
N SER A 216 1.21 -33.24 8.36
CA SER A 216 1.32 -33.61 6.93
C SER A 216 -0.05 -33.52 6.27
N ALA A 217 -0.11 -33.02 5.04
CA ALA A 217 -1.37 -32.84 4.31
C ALA A 217 -1.20 -33.10 2.82
N VAL A 218 -2.15 -33.79 2.21
CA VAL A 218 -2.29 -33.90 0.76
C VAL A 218 -3.76 -33.77 0.35
N PHE A 219 -4.01 -33.06 -0.74
CA PHE A 219 -5.35 -32.94 -1.31
C PHE A 219 -5.49 -33.88 -2.50
N ILE A 220 -6.49 -34.77 -2.45
CA ILE A 220 -6.85 -35.68 -3.53
C ILE A 220 -7.99 -35.03 -4.29
N ASP A 221 -7.69 -34.58 -5.51
CA ASP A 221 -8.65 -33.92 -6.38
C ASP A 221 -9.78 -34.87 -6.79
N GLY A 222 -11.02 -34.42 -6.62
CA GLY A 222 -12.24 -35.12 -7.03
C GLY A 222 -12.99 -34.38 -8.13
N THR A 223 -12.32 -33.47 -8.84
CA THR A 223 -12.90 -32.69 -9.92
C THR A 223 -12.67 -33.36 -11.28
N VAL A 224 -13.41 -32.88 -12.28
CA VAL A 224 -13.23 -33.26 -13.67
C VAL A 224 -13.13 -31.98 -14.47
N GLU A 225 -12.12 -31.85 -15.33
CA GLU A 225 -11.99 -30.65 -16.15
C GLU A 225 -13.08 -30.57 -17.23
N SER A 226 -13.56 -29.36 -17.50
CA SER A 226 -14.43 -29.10 -18.65
C SER A 226 -13.70 -29.41 -19.96
N THR A 227 -14.40 -29.96 -20.94
CA THR A 227 -13.83 -30.25 -22.27
C THR A 227 -14.28 -29.24 -23.31
N THR A 228 -13.78 -29.34 -24.54
CA THR A 228 -14.22 -28.51 -25.67
C THR A 228 -14.83 -29.40 -26.75
N ASP A 229 -16.03 -29.06 -27.22
CA ASP A 229 -16.66 -29.78 -28.34
C ASP A 229 -15.99 -29.45 -29.68
N ASP A 230 -16.32 -30.21 -30.73
CA ASP A 230 -15.83 -30.00 -32.10
C ASP A 230 -16.13 -28.60 -32.68
N SER A 231 -16.99 -27.83 -32.02
CA SER A 231 -17.38 -26.47 -32.41
C SER A 231 -16.68 -25.37 -31.61
N GLY A 232 -15.80 -25.74 -30.66
CA GLY A 232 -15.07 -24.81 -29.82
C GLY A 232 -15.87 -24.30 -28.61
N ASN A 233 -16.98 -24.96 -28.24
CA ASN A 233 -17.73 -24.61 -27.04
C ASN A 233 -17.23 -25.44 -25.85
N THR A 234 -17.15 -24.81 -24.68
CA THR A 234 -16.93 -25.49 -23.40
C THR A 234 -18.09 -26.45 -23.10
N VAL A 235 -17.74 -27.68 -22.75
CA VAL A 235 -18.65 -28.74 -22.27
C VAL A 235 -18.30 -29.00 -20.82
N GLU A 236 -19.18 -28.56 -19.92
CA GLU A 236 -19.06 -28.83 -18.49
C GLU A 236 -19.23 -30.33 -18.22
N PRO A 237 -18.51 -30.88 -17.22
CA PRO A 237 -18.73 -32.25 -16.76
C PRO A 237 -20.19 -32.46 -16.34
N THR A 238 -20.70 -33.67 -16.59
CA THR A 238 -22.03 -34.06 -16.11
C THR A 238 -22.02 -34.35 -14.62
N GLU A 239 -23.18 -34.25 -13.96
CA GLU A 239 -23.34 -34.64 -12.55
C GLU A 239 -22.87 -36.08 -12.27
N GLU A 240 -23.03 -36.99 -13.25
CA GLU A 240 -22.58 -38.37 -13.14
C GLU A 240 -21.05 -38.48 -13.18
N GLU A 241 -20.38 -37.71 -14.04
CA GLU A 241 -18.92 -37.66 -14.13
C GLU A 241 -18.30 -37.02 -12.88
N THR A 242 -18.85 -35.91 -12.40
CA THR A 242 -18.41 -35.27 -11.15
C THR A 242 -18.61 -36.20 -9.94
N ALA A 243 -19.75 -36.89 -9.86
CA ALA A 243 -20.00 -37.84 -8.77
C ALA A 243 -19.06 -39.06 -8.83
N ALA A 244 -18.69 -39.52 -10.03
CA ALA A 244 -17.72 -40.60 -10.19
C ALA A 244 -16.32 -40.17 -9.73
N ALA A 245 -15.86 -38.99 -10.14
CA ALA A 245 -14.55 -38.46 -9.72
C ALA A 245 -14.46 -38.27 -8.19
N MET A 246 -15.51 -37.73 -7.55
CA MET A 246 -15.58 -37.66 -6.09
C MET A 246 -15.54 -39.04 -5.43
N ALA A 247 -16.19 -40.05 -6.00
CA ALA A 247 -16.16 -41.41 -5.46
C ALA A 247 -14.77 -42.06 -5.61
N ASP A 248 -14.08 -41.82 -6.73
CA ASP A 248 -12.73 -42.31 -6.97
C ASP A 248 -11.71 -41.62 -6.05
N ALA A 249 -11.82 -40.30 -5.86
CA ALA A 249 -11.02 -39.53 -4.91
C ALA A 249 -11.22 -40.02 -3.47
N GLN A 250 -12.47 -40.31 -3.07
CA GLN A 250 -12.75 -40.90 -1.77
C GLN A 250 -12.07 -42.26 -1.59
N ALA A 251 -12.17 -43.14 -2.60
CA ALA A 251 -11.57 -44.46 -2.55
C ALA A 251 -10.03 -44.38 -2.46
N ALA A 252 -9.41 -43.43 -3.17
CA ALA A 252 -7.98 -43.17 -3.07
C ALA A 252 -7.58 -42.66 -1.68
N ALA A 253 -8.34 -41.73 -1.10
CA ALA A 253 -8.10 -41.23 0.25
C ALA A 253 -8.21 -42.34 1.30
N ASP A 254 -9.26 -43.16 1.24
CA ASP A 254 -9.48 -44.29 2.14
C ASP A 254 -8.37 -45.36 2.01
N GLN A 255 -7.86 -45.57 0.80
CA GLN A 255 -6.73 -46.47 0.55
C GLN A 255 -5.44 -45.90 1.15
N MET A 256 -5.18 -44.61 0.97
CA MET A 256 -4.01 -43.94 1.55
C MET A 256 -4.01 -44.01 3.07
N ILE A 257 -5.16 -43.81 3.73
CA ILE A 257 -5.29 -43.98 5.20
C ILE A 257 -4.90 -45.40 5.61
N GLN A 258 -5.38 -46.43 4.91
CA GLN A 258 -5.04 -47.82 5.22
C GLN A 258 -3.53 -48.11 5.07
N ASP A 259 -2.90 -47.56 4.04
CA ASP A 259 -1.47 -47.73 3.79
C ASP A 259 -0.61 -46.98 4.83
N LEU A 260 -1.06 -45.79 5.27
CA LEU A 260 -0.45 -45.06 6.37
C LEU A 260 -0.58 -45.82 7.71
N GLU A 261 -1.76 -46.36 8.01
CA GLU A 261 -1.98 -47.22 9.19
C GLU A 261 -1.13 -48.50 9.16
N ALA A 262 -0.80 -48.99 7.96
CA ALA A 262 0.12 -50.11 7.75
C ALA A 262 1.62 -49.72 7.91
N GLY A 263 1.91 -48.45 8.18
CA GLY A 263 3.25 -47.92 8.37
C GLY A 263 3.92 -47.40 7.09
N GLY A 264 3.12 -47.08 6.06
CA GLY A 264 3.60 -46.36 4.89
C GLY A 264 4.12 -44.96 5.21
N ASP A 265 5.05 -44.48 4.40
CA ASP A 265 5.56 -43.12 4.48
C ASP A 265 4.59 -42.13 3.83
N PHE A 266 4.32 -41.00 4.49
CA PHE A 266 3.30 -40.06 4.04
C PHE A 266 3.68 -39.39 2.73
N ASP A 267 4.91 -38.90 2.61
CA ASP A 267 5.37 -38.20 1.41
C ASP A 267 5.36 -39.12 0.20
N THR A 268 5.81 -40.36 0.38
CA THR A 268 5.79 -41.38 -0.68
C THR A 268 4.36 -41.69 -1.15
N LEU A 269 3.41 -41.84 -0.22
CA LEU A 269 2.02 -42.16 -0.55
C LEU A 269 1.28 -40.96 -1.14
N ALA A 270 1.53 -39.75 -0.63
CA ALA A 270 0.98 -38.51 -1.14
C ALA A 270 1.41 -38.26 -2.59
N ALA A 271 2.72 -38.36 -2.86
CA ALA A 271 3.25 -38.22 -4.22
C ALA A 271 2.68 -39.26 -5.19
N ALA A 272 2.46 -40.49 -4.73
CA ALA A 272 1.83 -41.53 -5.54
C ALA A 272 0.35 -41.22 -5.83
N ALA A 273 -0.39 -40.67 -4.86
CA ALA A 273 -1.79 -40.27 -5.04
C ALA A 273 -1.93 -39.10 -6.02
N GLU A 274 -1.06 -38.08 -5.93
CA GLU A 274 -1.04 -36.97 -6.88
C GLU A 274 -0.69 -37.42 -8.30
N ALA A 275 0.32 -38.29 -8.46
CA ALA A 275 0.70 -38.83 -9.76
C ALA A 275 -0.43 -39.65 -10.41
N ALA A 276 -1.17 -40.44 -9.62
CA ALA A 276 -2.31 -41.19 -10.11
C ALA A 276 -3.45 -40.29 -10.60
N GLY A 277 -3.64 -39.11 -9.99
CA GLY A 277 -4.62 -38.11 -10.43
C GLY A 277 -4.23 -37.39 -11.74
N GLN A 278 -2.95 -37.40 -12.12
CA GLN A 278 -2.44 -36.73 -13.33
C GLN A 278 -2.38 -37.64 -14.58
N GLU A 279 -2.41 -38.97 -14.43
CA GLU A 279 -2.32 -39.90 -15.57
C GLU A 279 -3.58 -39.93 -16.46
N GLU A 280 -4.75 -39.50 -15.98
CA GLU A 280 -6.02 -39.53 -16.74
C GLU A 280 -6.22 -38.34 -17.69
N THR A 281 -5.37 -37.30 -17.64
CA THR A 281 -5.50 -36.08 -18.48
C THR A 281 -4.41 -35.90 -19.55
N SER A 282 -3.39 -36.76 -19.63
CA SER A 282 -2.28 -36.57 -20.57
C SER A 282 -1.99 -37.80 -21.43
N SER A 283 -2.84 -38.04 -22.44
CA SER A 283 -2.51 -38.94 -23.55
C SER A 283 -1.71 -38.21 -24.66
N ASP A 284 -0.67 -37.43 -24.33
CA ASP A 284 0.38 -37.05 -25.30
C ASP A 284 1.50 -36.22 -24.65
N THR A 285 2.42 -36.87 -23.94
CA THR A 285 3.78 -36.32 -23.79
C THR A 285 4.80 -37.45 -23.80
N GLU A 286 5.60 -37.49 -24.87
CA GLU A 286 6.81 -38.31 -24.95
C GLU A 286 7.76 -37.97 -23.80
N THR A 287 8.24 -39.01 -23.14
CA THR A 287 9.31 -39.02 -22.14
C THR A 287 10.54 -38.23 -22.61
N THR A 288 10.83 -37.12 -21.95
CA THR A 288 12.20 -36.61 -21.83
C THR A 288 12.80 -37.13 -20.53
N ASP A 289 13.73 -38.07 -20.70
CA ASP A 289 14.68 -38.55 -19.72
C ASP A 289 15.64 -37.40 -19.35
N ASP A 290 15.28 -36.62 -18.35
CA ASP A 290 16.20 -35.74 -17.63
C ASP A 290 16.02 -36.03 -16.14
N THR A 291 16.92 -36.86 -15.61
CA THR A 291 17.09 -37.10 -14.17
C THR A 291 17.69 -35.84 -13.54
N GLU A 292 16.87 -34.82 -13.30
CA GLU A 292 17.11 -33.95 -12.15
C GLU A 292 16.62 -34.71 -10.91
N GLU A 293 17.51 -34.93 -9.94
CA GLU A 293 17.10 -35.33 -8.59
C GLU A 293 16.22 -34.20 -8.05
N THR A 294 14.92 -34.33 -8.26
CA THR A 294 13.92 -33.51 -7.60
C THR A 294 14.01 -33.87 -6.12
N GLU A 295 14.43 -32.91 -5.29
CA GLU A 295 14.37 -33.04 -3.84
C GLU A 295 12.99 -33.62 -3.45
N PRO A 296 12.92 -34.61 -2.54
CA PRO A 296 11.65 -35.20 -2.18
C PRO A 296 10.71 -34.11 -1.69
N THR A 297 9.52 -34.01 -2.31
CA THR A 297 8.48 -33.09 -1.85
C THR A 297 8.03 -33.56 -0.46
N SER A 298 8.44 -32.84 0.58
CA SER A 298 7.89 -33.03 1.92
C SER A 298 6.48 -32.47 1.95
N TYR A 299 5.52 -33.29 2.38
CA TYR A 299 4.15 -32.86 2.65
C TYR A 299 3.95 -32.49 4.11
N GLU A 300 4.98 -32.62 4.94
CA GLU A 300 5.01 -32.07 6.30
C GLU A 300 5.26 -30.57 6.27
N THR A 301 4.45 -29.85 7.03
CA THR A 301 4.54 -28.41 7.21
C THR A 301 4.45 -28.06 8.69
N THR A 302 5.08 -26.95 9.05
CA THR A 302 5.00 -26.35 10.39
C THR A 302 4.54 -24.91 10.23
N ALA A 303 3.42 -24.56 10.86
CA ALA A 303 2.81 -23.25 10.71
C ALA A 303 2.08 -22.81 11.98
N LEU A 304 1.94 -21.49 12.16
CA LEU A 304 1.03 -20.93 13.15
C LEU A 304 -0.42 -21.32 12.85
N GLY A 305 -1.21 -21.50 13.90
CA GLY A 305 -2.64 -21.78 13.83
C GLY A 305 -3.42 -20.81 12.95
N SER A 306 -3.11 -19.51 13.03
CA SER A 306 -3.71 -18.45 12.21
C SER A 306 -3.53 -18.66 10.69
N SER A 307 -2.54 -19.45 10.27
CA SER A 307 -2.24 -19.72 8.86
C SER A 307 -2.86 -21.03 8.34
N LEU A 308 -3.45 -21.86 9.21
CA LEU A 308 -4.01 -23.16 8.81
C LEU A 308 -5.11 -23.02 7.76
N SER A 309 -6.00 -22.04 7.93
CA SER A 309 -7.11 -21.79 6.99
C SER A 309 -6.59 -21.51 5.58
N SER A 310 -5.61 -20.62 5.42
CA SER A 310 -5.03 -20.34 4.10
C SER A 310 -4.29 -21.54 3.52
N ASN A 311 -3.59 -22.32 4.34
CA ASN A 311 -2.81 -23.47 3.89
C ASN A 311 -3.67 -24.65 3.43
N LEU A 312 -4.92 -24.74 3.92
CA LEU A 312 -5.82 -25.87 3.71
C LEU A 312 -7.07 -25.47 2.90
N ASN A 313 -6.89 -24.58 1.93
CA ASN A 313 -7.93 -24.11 1.01
C ASN A 313 -9.19 -23.58 1.72
N SER A 314 -9.02 -22.86 2.83
CA SER A 314 -10.10 -22.31 3.67
C SER A 314 -11.05 -23.36 4.24
N SER A 315 -10.62 -24.62 4.37
CA SER A 315 -11.42 -25.69 4.96
C SER A 315 -11.52 -25.55 6.48
N THR A 316 -12.69 -25.12 6.97
CA THR A 316 -12.97 -25.03 8.42
C THR A 316 -12.89 -26.40 9.10
N ASP A 317 -13.35 -27.47 8.45
CA ASP A 317 -13.31 -28.82 9.02
C ASP A 317 -11.86 -29.30 9.22
N CYS A 318 -10.94 -28.94 8.33
CA CYS A 318 -9.52 -29.25 8.49
C CYS A 318 -8.90 -28.48 9.66
N VAL A 319 -9.24 -27.19 9.80
CA VAL A 319 -8.78 -26.36 10.92
C VAL A 319 -9.31 -26.91 12.25
N ASP A 320 -10.62 -27.16 12.35
CA ASP A 320 -11.27 -27.71 13.55
C ASP A 320 -10.67 -29.06 13.97
N TRP A 321 -10.29 -29.89 13.00
CA TRP A 321 -9.66 -31.18 13.28
C TRP A 321 -8.22 -31.03 13.79
N LEU A 322 -7.43 -30.13 13.21
CA LEU A 322 -6.04 -29.89 13.62
C LEU A 322 -5.97 -29.21 15.00
N THR A 323 -6.91 -28.32 15.31
CA THR A 323 -6.94 -27.59 16.59
C THR A 323 -7.58 -28.37 17.73
N ASP A 324 -8.25 -29.50 17.48
CA ASP A 324 -8.84 -30.34 18.51
C ASP A 324 -7.80 -30.80 19.55
N THR A 325 -7.96 -30.35 20.80
CA THR A 325 -7.10 -30.70 21.94
C THR A 325 -6.97 -32.21 22.24
N ALA A 326 -7.84 -33.06 21.66
CA ALA A 326 -7.73 -34.51 21.78
C ALA A 326 -6.69 -35.14 20.84
N ARG A 327 -6.15 -34.39 19.86
CA ARG A 327 -5.19 -34.90 18.88
C ARG A 327 -3.93 -35.47 19.54
N GLN A 328 -3.45 -36.57 18.98
CA GLN A 328 -2.18 -37.20 19.32
C GLN A 328 -1.30 -37.32 18.07
N SER A 329 0.02 -37.29 18.27
CA SER A 329 0.99 -37.48 17.20
C SER A 329 0.71 -38.78 16.44
N GLY A 330 0.61 -38.67 15.11
CA GLY A 330 0.27 -39.75 14.20
C GLY A 330 -1.24 -39.96 13.97
N ASP A 331 -2.12 -39.18 14.59
CA ASP A 331 -3.55 -39.22 14.26
C ASP A 331 -3.76 -38.92 12.77
N LEU A 332 -4.65 -39.70 12.14
CA LEU A 332 -4.95 -39.63 10.71
C LEU A 332 -6.43 -39.31 10.49
N THR A 333 -6.74 -38.58 9.42
CA THR A 333 -8.12 -38.39 8.97
C THR A 333 -8.21 -38.15 7.48
N THR A 334 -9.41 -38.37 6.95
CA THR A 334 -9.86 -37.86 5.66
C THR A 334 -10.96 -36.82 5.89
N ILE A 335 -10.92 -35.70 5.17
CA ILE A 335 -11.93 -34.63 5.23
C ILE A 335 -12.38 -34.29 3.82
N GLU A 336 -13.69 -34.40 3.57
CA GLU A 336 -14.30 -34.05 2.28
C GLU A 336 -14.38 -32.53 2.11
N VAL A 337 -13.99 -32.04 0.93
CA VAL A 337 -14.30 -30.69 0.45
C VAL A 337 -15.33 -30.85 -0.65
N ALA A 338 -16.56 -30.44 -0.36
CA ALA A 338 -17.70 -30.62 -1.26
C ALA A 338 -17.40 -30.11 -2.68
N ASP A 339 -17.75 -30.93 -3.67
CA ASP A 339 -17.57 -30.66 -5.10
C ASP A 339 -16.10 -30.41 -5.53
N SER A 340 -15.12 -30.75 -4.68
CA SER A 340 -13.70 -30.49 -4.95
C SER A 340 -12.80 -31.69 -4.72
N GLY A 341 -12.93 -32.44 -3.63
CA GLY A 341 -12.04 -33.57 -3.33
C GLY A 341 -11.90 -33.86 -1.85
N TYR A 342 -10.77 -34.44 -1.45
CA TYR A 342 -10.55 -34.90 -0.07
C TYR A 342 -9.16 -34.52 0.43
N TRP A 343 -9.10 -33.96 1.63
CA TRP A 343 -7.86 -33.83 2.38
C TRP A 343 -7.55 -35.13 3.11
N VAL A 344 -6.31 -35.62 3.00
CA VAL A 344 -5.74 -36.62 3.91
C VAL A 344 -4.75 -35.89 4.81
N LEU A 345 -4.93 -35.99 6.12
CA LEU A 345 -4.13 -35.28 7.12
C LEU A 345 -3.49 -36.24 8.11
N ARG A 346 -2.28 -35.90 8.54
CA ARG A 346 -1.59 -36.49 9.71
C ARG A 346 -1.21 -35.39 10.68
N PHE A 347 -1.71 -35.46 11.90
CA PHE A 347 -1.29 -34.56 12.98
C PHE A 347 0.05 -35.03 13.54
N GLN A 348 1.03 -34.14 13.70
CA GLN A 348 2.31 -34.48 14.35
C GLN A 348 2.38 -33.87 15.74
N GLU A 349 2.23 -32.56 15.84
CA GLU A 349 2.39 -31.84 17.10
C GLU A 349 1.65 -30.51 17.09
N ARG A 350 1.24 -30.08 18.29
CA ARG A 350 0.78 -28.73 18.61
C ARG A 350 1.57 -28.26 19.82
N TYR A 351 2.15 -27.07 19.74
CA TYR A 351 2.94 -26.50 20.83
C TYR A 351 2.95 -24.98 20.76
N ARG A 352 3.14 -24.33 21.91
CA ARG A 352 3.53 -22.92 21.95
C ARG A 352 5.00 -22.81 21.59
N ASP A 353 5.30 -22.10 20.52
CA ASP A 353 6.66 -21.98 20.02
C ASP A 353 7.48 -20.97 20.84
N GLU A 354 8.55 -21.45 21.49
CA GLU A 354 9.44 -20.64 22.32
C GLU A 354 10.80 -20.38 21.64
N ALA A 355 10.90 -20.66 20.33
CA ALA A 355 12.12 -20.55 19.54
C ALA A 355 11.96 -19.66 18.29
N SER A 356 10.73 -19.45 17.81
CA SER A 356 10.44 -18.51 16.73
C SER A 356 10.25 -17.09 17.24
N TRP A 357 10.92 -16.13 16.60
CA TRP A 357 10.85 -14.71 16.91
C TRP A 357 9.90 -13.98 15.95
N GLY A 358 9.08 -13.07 16.47
CA GLY A 358 8.18 -12.22 15.69
C GLY A 358 8.93 -11.14 14.92
N ASP A 359 9.92 -10.57 15.58
CA ASP A 359 10.79 -9.54 15.03
C ASP A 359 12.22 -9.62 15.57
N VAL A 360 13.15 -9.08 14.78
CA VAL A 360 14.59 -9.05 15.09
C VAL A 360 15.19 -7.70 14.70
N ASN A 361 16.31 -7.36 15.33
CA ASN A 361 17.17 -6.29 14.85
C ASN A 361 18.36 -6.92 14.12
N VAL A 362 18.69 -6.38 12.95
CA VAL A 362 19.77 -6.88 12.11
C VAL A 362 20.63 -5.72 11.65
N ARG A 363 21.94 -5.92 11.65
CA ARG A 363 22.88 -5.03 10.99
C ARG A 363 23.33 -5.64 9.69
N HIS A 364 23.52 -4.80 8.68
CA HIS A 364 24.08 -5.24 7.41
C HIS A 364 25.13 -4.27 6.86
N ILE A 365 26.03 -4.81 6.03
CA ILE A 365 26.93 -4.04 5.18
C ILE A 365 26.63 -4.47 3.75
N PHE A 366 26.13 -3.55 2.92
CA PHE A 366 25.87 -3.85 1.52
C PHE A 366 27.08 -3.47 0.68
N ILE A 367 27.60 -4.42 -0.10
CA ILE A 367 28.64 -4.19 -1.11
C ILE A 367 28.00 -4.39 -2.47
N GLN A 368 27.83 -3.30 -3.20
CA GLN A 368 27.19 -3.32 -4.50
C GLN A 368 28.18 -3.77 -5.58
N ALA A 369 27.76 -4.71 -6.45
CA ALA A 369 28.57 -5.11 -7.59
C ALA A 369 28.71 -3.95 -8.58
N GLU A 370 29.95 -3.65 -8.97
CA GLU A 370 30.23 -2.53 -9.88
C GLU A 370 29.58 -2.75 -11.25
N VAL A 371 28.85 -1.73 -11.72
CA VAL A 371 28.29 -1.69 -13.08
C VAL A 371 29.18 -0.85 -13.97
N ALA A 372 29.78 -1.49 -14.98
CA ALA A 372 30.64 -0.80 -15.93
C ALA A 372 29.88 0.31 -16.70
N GLU A 373 30.59 1.38 -17.07
CA GLU A 373 30.00 2.50 -17.79
C GLU A 373 29.31 2.03 -19.09
N GLY A 374 28.00 2.28 -19.21
CA GLY A 374 27.20 1.89 -20.36
C GLY A 374 26.71 0.44 -20.37
N ALA A 375 26.92 -0.31 -19.29
CA ALA A 375 26.28 -1.60 -19.06
C ALA A 375 24.95 -1.43 -18.32
N ASP A 376 24.01 -2.35 -18.57
CA ASP A 376 22.71 -2.37 -17.90
C ASP A 376 22.74 -3.15 -16.57
N ALA A 377 23.77 -3.98 -16.35
CA ALA A 377 23.93 -4.86 -15.19
C ALA A 377 25.42 -5.15 -14.94
N PRO A 378 25.82 -5.54 -13.70
CA PRO A 378 27.19 -5.96 -13.41
C PRO A 378 27.52 -7.30 -14.09
N THR A 379 28.82 -7.59 -14.25
CA THR A 379 29.28 -8.90 -14.74
C THR A 379 29.43 -9.90 -13.59
N ASP A 380 29.50 -11.19 -13.92
CA ASP A 380 29.75 -12.24 -12.92
C ASP A 380 31.05 -11.99 -12.15
N GLU A 381 32.09 -11.46 -12.80
CA GLU A 381 33.34 -11.10 -12.14
C GLU A 381 33.17 -9.92 -11.16
N ALA A 382 32.29 -8.96 -11.45
CA ALA A 382 31.98 -7.86 -10.54
C ALA A 382 31.16 -8.33 -9.33
N ILE A 383 30.23 -9.26 -9.54
CA ILE A 383 29.48 -9.92 -8.46
C ILE A 383 30.44 -10.74 -7.57
N GLN A 384 31.37 -11.47 -8.17
CA GLN A 384 32.40 -12.20 -7.44
C GLN A 384 33.34 -11.26 -6.67
N ALA A 385 33.74 -10.13 -7.25
CA ALA A 385 34.56 -9.14 -6.53
C ALA A 385 33.82 -8.58 -5.30
N ALA A 386 32.54 -8.26 -5.43
CA ALA A 386 31.70 -7.84 -4.29
C ALA A 386 31.58 -8.94 -3.22
N GLN A 387 31.48 -10.21 -3.62
CA GLN A 387 31.50 -11.35 -2.69
C GLN A 387 32.82 -11.43 -1.93
N GLU A 388 33.96 -11.31 -2.62
CA GLU A 388 35.29 -11.36 -2.01
C GLU A 388 35.51 -10.22 -1.01
N GLU A 389 35.03 -9.02 -1.32
CA GLU A 389 35.06 -7.88 -0.42
C GLU A 389 34.16 -8.08 0.81
N ALA A 390 32.91 -8.52 0.60
CA ALA A 390 31.99 -8.86 1.68
C ALA A 390 32.58 -9.95 2.60
N GLN A 391 33.20 -10.99 2.04
CA GLN A 391 33.88 -12.02 2.81
C GLN A 391 35.07 -11.46 3.59
N SER A 392 35.86 -10.55 3.00
CA SER A 392 36.97 -9.90 3.71
C SER A 392 36.49 -9.08 4.90
N LEU A 393 35.37 -8.37 4.77
CA LEU A 393 34.77 -7.60 5.87
C LEU A 393 34.22 -8.51 6.97
N LEU A 394 33.57 -9.62 6.60
CA LEU A 394 33.14 -10.64 7.54
C LEU A 394 34.32 -11.26 8.29
N ASP A 395 35.41 -11.58 7.59
CA ASP A 395 36.63 -12.11 8.21
C ASP A 395 37.28 -11.09 9.15
N GLN A 396 37.28 -9.80 8.79
CA GLN A 396 37.76 -8.72 9.64
C GLN A 396 36.92 -8.59 10.92
N PHE A 397 35.59 -8.63 10.79
CA PHE A 397 34.68 -8.61 11.94
C PHE A 397 34.91 -9.81 12.87
N ASN A 398 34.98 -11.02 12.29
CA ASN A 398 35.20 -12.26 13.01
C ASN A 398 36.58 -12.34 13.68
N ALA A 399 37.60 -11.66 13.15
CA ALA A 399 38.90 -11.54 13.80
C ALA A 399 38.94 -10.45 14.91
N GLY A 400 37.92 -9.58 14.96
CA GLY A 400 37.83 -8.43 15.86
C GLY A 400 37.06 -8.69 17.16
N GLU A 401 36.41 -7.66 17.68
CA GLU A 401 35.68 -7.69 18.95
C GLU A 401 34.31 -8.38 18.86
N GLN A 402 33.77 -8.55 17.65
CA GLN A 402 32.46 -9.18 17.38
C GLN A 402 31.29 -8.56 18.15
N THR A 403 31.28 -7.24 18.31
CA THR A 403 30.17 -6.49 18.94
C THR A 403 29.37 -5.72 17.91
N ALA A 404 28.13 -5.35 18.27
CA ALA A 404 27.28 -4.48 17.49
C ALA A 404 27.99 -3.17 17.10
N GLU A 405 28.74 -2.54 18.01
CA GLU A 405 29.48 -1.31 17.75
C GLU A 405 30.65 -1.52 16.78
N ALA A 406 31.34 -2.66 16.85
CA ALA A 406 32.40 -3.00 15.91
C ALA A 406 31.85 -3.25 14.51
N PHE A 407 30.68 -3.90 14.41
CA PHE A 407 29.98 -4.08 13.13
C PHE A 407 29.50 -2.74 12.58
N ALA A 408 28.89 -1.90 13.43
CA ALA A 408 28.41 -0.57 13.06
C ALA A 408 29.52 0.30 12.46
N ALA A 409 30.72 0.26 13.03
CA ALA A 409 31.87 0.98 12.49
C ALA A 409 32.27 0.49 11.09
N LEU A 410 32.22 -0.82 10.83
CA LEU A 410 32.46 -1.37 9.49
C LEU A 410 31.34 -0.97 8.52
N ALA A 411 30.08 -0.97 8.95
CA ALA A 411 28.96 -0.55 8.13
C ALA A 411 29.04 0.94 7.74
N GLU A 412 29.42 1.81 8.67
CA GLU A 412 29.60 3.24 8.39
C GLU A 412 30.75 3.51 7.40
N GLU A 413 31.80 2.69 7.42
CA GLU A 413 32.97 2.85 6.56
C GLU A 413 32.77 2.24 5.15
N TYR A 414 32.11 1.09 5.06
CA TYR A 414 32.12 0.25 3.85
C TYR A 414 30.75 0.00 3.21
N SER A 415 29.62 0.29 3.86
CA SER A 415 28.31 -0.01 3.28
C SER A 415 27.94 0.99 2.18
N ASP A 416 27.63 0.47 0.99
CA ASP A 416 27.04 1.20 -0.14
C ASP A 416 25.56 1.54 0.07
N ASP A 417 24.93 0.98 1.11
CA ASP A 417 23.57 1.34 1.49
C ASP A 417 23.52 2.69 2.21
N SER A 418 23.32 3.75 1.44
CA SER A 418 23.18 5.12 1.97
C SER A 418 22.01 5.31 2.95
N GLY A 419 21.04 4.39 3.00
CA GLY A 419 19.90 4.45 3.91
C GLY A 419 20.23 3.99 5.33
N SER A 420 21.24 3.14 5.50
CA SER A 420 21.56 2.49 6.77
C SER A 420 23.00 2.72 7.22
N ASN A 421 23.92 3.09 6.32
CA ASN A 421 25.35 3.21 6.63
C ASN A 421 25.64 4.18 7.77
N THR A 422 24.94 5.33 7.83
CA THR A 422 25.10 6.33 8.90
C THR A 422 24.47 5.93 10.23
N ASN A 423 23.69 4.84 10.28
CA ASN A 423 23.16 4.25 11.51
C ASN A 423 23.84 2.90 11.84
N GLY A 424 25.05 2.69 11.33
CA GLY A 424 25.80 1.45 11.57
C GLY A 424 25.15 0.21 10.96
N GLY A 425 24.45 0.40 9.83
CA GLY A 425 23.78 -0.68 9.10
C GLY A 425 22.54 -1.23 9.78
N LEU A 426 22.01 -0.57 10.81
CA LEU A 426 20.94 -1.12 11.65
C LEU A 426 19.56 -1.01 11.00
N TYR A 427 18.87 -2.16 10.94
CA TYR A 427 17.43 -2.26 10.78
C TYR A 427 16.81 -2.84 12.05
N GLU A 428 15.83 -2.14 12.61
CA GLU A 428 15.11 -2.53 13.82
C GLU A 428 13.73 -3.09 13.46
N HIS A 429 13.21 -3.98 14.32
CA HIS A 429 11.87 -4.57 14.17
C HIS A 429 11.63 -5.20 12.78
N VAL A 430 12.63 -5.88 12.24
CA VAL A 430 12.50 -6.65 11.00
C VAL A 430 11.61 -7.85 11.29
N THR A 431 10.53 -8.01 10.53
CA THR A 431 9.56 -9.11 10.60
C THR A 431 9.64 -9.95 9.32
N ARG A 432 9.00 -11.13 9.31
CA ARG A 432 8.85 -11.96 8.09
C ARG A 432 8.06 -11.26 6.97
N SER A 433 7.31 -10.22 7.30
CA SER A 433 6.53 -9.41 6.37
C SER A 433 7.18 -8.07 5.99
N THR A 434 8.32 -7.72 6.59
CA THR A 434 9.06 -6.52 6.23
C THR A 434 9.39 -6.60 4.74
N ASN A 435 9.20 -5.48 4.01
CA ASN A 435 9.36 -5.42 2.55
C ASN A 435 10.86 -5.44 2.13
N PHE A 436 11.56 -6.50 2.51
CA PHE A 436 12.91 -6.85 2.08
C PHE A 436 12.86 -8.07 1.17
N PHE A 437 13.92 -8.29 0.40
CA PHE A 437 13.98 -9.44 -0.49
C PHE A 437 14.08 -10.75 0.28
N THR A 438 13.50 -11.82 -0.27
CA THR A 438 13.27 -13.09 0.42
C THR A 438 14.53 -13.69 1.04
N ALA A 439 15.67 -13.68 0.35
CA ALA A 439 16.90 -14.28 0.88
C ALA A 439 17.43 -13.56 2.14
N PHE A 440 17.20 -12.24 2.27
CA PHE A 440 17.53 -11.49 3.49
C PHE A 440 16.66 -11.93 4.67
N LEU A 441 15.35 -12.04 4.45
CA LEU A 441 14.39 -12.46 5.47
C LEU A 441 14.61 -13.92 5.87
N ASN A 442 14.85 -14.81 4.90
CA ASN A 442 15.18 -16.20 5.15
C ASN A 442 16.45 -16.31 6.00
N TRP A 443 17.46 -15.48 5.76
CA TRP A 443 18.63 -15.43 6.63
C TRP A 443 18.25 -14.96 8.04
N CYS A 444 17.47 -13.89 8.20
CA CYS A 444 17.10 -13.37 9.52
C CYS A 444 16.35 -14.41 10.38
N PHE A 445 15.49 -15.21 9.75
CA PHE A 445 14.56 -16.12 10.43
C PHE A 445 14.86 -17.61 10.23
N GLU A 446 16.06 -17.95 9.76
CA GLU A 446 16.51 -19.34 9.64
C GLU A 446 16.48 -20.02 11.02
N ASP A 447 16.00 -21.27 11.06
CA ASP A 447 15.88 -22.03 12.30
C ASP A 447 17.22 -22.14 13.04
N GLY A 448 17.19 -21.84 14.34
CA GLY A 448 18.37 -21.89 15.19
C GLY A 448 19.29 -20.67 15.12
N ARG A 449 18.94 -19.62 14.35
CA ARG A 449 19.65 -18.33 14.38
C ARG A 449 19.69 -17.76 15.82
N GLN A 450 20.81 -17.18 16.22
CA GLN A 450 21.04 -16.58 17.54
C GLN A 450 21.65 -15.18 17.42
N VAL A 451 21.42 -14.31 18.40
CA VAL A 451 22.07 -13.00 18.48
C VAL A 451 23.60 -13.17 18.41
N GLY A 452 24.22 -12.37 17.55
CA GLY A 452 25.65 -12.45 17.24
C GLY A 452 25.98 -13.27 15.99
N ASP A 453 25.04 -14.05 15.45
CA ASP A 453 25.26 -14.79 14.22
C ASP A 453 25.57 -13.85 13.05
N THR A 454 26.47 -14.32 12.19
CA THR A 454 26.91 -13.58 11.00
C THR A 454 26.81 -14.43 9.74
N GLY A 455 26.64 -13.81 8.59
CA GLY A 455 26.63 -14.53 7.32
C GLY A 455 26.74 -13.62 6.11
N LEU A 456 26.73 -14.23 4.93
CA LEU A 456 26.69 -13.54 3.65
C LEU A 456 25.37 -13.87 2.95
N VAL A 457 24.73 -12.86 2.36
CA VAL A 457 23.51 -13.00 1.57
C VAL A 457 23.70 -12.32 0.23
N GLU A 458 23.56 -13.07 -0.86
CA GLU A 458 23.57 -12.50 -2.21
C GLU A 458 22.27 -11.73 -2.48
N ASN A 459 22.41 -10.52 -3.01
CA ASN A 459 21.28 -9.75 -3.54
C ASN A 459 21.29 -9.88 -5.07
N THR A 460 20.25 -10.48 -5.63
CA THR A 460 20.10 -10.72 -7.07
C THR A 460 19.18 -9.71 -7.75
N GLN A 461 18.65 -8.73 -7.01
CA GLN A 461 17.70 -7.75 -7.52
C GLN A 461 18.35 -6.80 -8.53
N SER A 462 17.66 -6.55 -9.65
CA SER A 462 18.15 -5.67 -10.70
C SER A 462 18.40 -4.24 -10.19
N GLY A 463 19.61 -3.73 -10.44
CA GLY A 463 20.06 -2.41 -9.97
C GLY A 463 20.63 -2.40 -8.56
N GLN A 464 20.58 -3.52 -7.84
CA GLN A 464 21.11 -3.71 -6.49
C GLN A 464 21.86 -5.05 -6.37
N GLN A 465 22.37 -5.59 -7.47
CA GLN A 465 23.13 -6.83 -7.42
C GLN A 465 24.40 -6.62 -6.59
N GLY A 466 24.71 -7.56 -5.70
CA GLY A 466 25.81 -7.43 -4.75
C GLY A 466 25.67 -8.41 -3.59
N TRP A 467 26.32 -8.10 -2.47
CA TRP A 467 26.36 -8.97 -1.29
C TRP A 467 26.12 -8.18 -0.01
N HIS A 468 25.32 -8.76 0.88
CA HIS A 468 25.17 -8.27 2.24
C HIS A 468 26.02 -9.10 3.19
N VAL A 469 26.84 -8.43 4.00
CA VAL A 469 27.37 -9.01 5.25
C VAL A 469 26.30 -8.80 6.31
N MET A 470 25.90 -9.86 6.99
CA MET A 470 24.79 -9.88 7.94
C MET A 470 25.31 -10.05 9.37
N TYR A 471 24.66 -9.41 10.33
CA TYR A 471 24.86 -9.60 11.76
C TYR A 471 23.52 -9.50 12.50
N LEU A 472 23.12 -10.57 13.19
CA LEU A 472 21.89 -10.54 13.98
C LEU A 472 22.15 -9.81 15.31
N ASP A 473 21.57 -8.62 15.47
CA ASP A 473 21.85 -7.69 16.57
C ASP A 473 20.95 -7.97 17.79
N ALA A 474 19.67 -8.27 17.56
CA ALA A 474 18.73 -8.61 18.62
C ALA A 474 17.64 -9.58 18.15
N GLN A 475 17.17 -10.38 19.11
CA GLN A 475 15.92 -11.13 19.02
C GLN A 475 14.98 -10.50 20.03
N ASN A 476 13.89 -9.92 19.54
CA ASN A 476 13.04 -9.05 20.34
C ASN A 476 11.95 -9.90 21.00
N GLU A 477 10.80 -10.07 20.36
CA GLU A 477 9.67 -10.81 20.93
C GLU A 477 9.48 -12.16 20.25
N LEU A 478 9.03 -13.16 21.03
CA LEU A 478 8.62 -14.44 20.46
C LEU A 478 7.41 -14.24 19.55
N LEU A 479 7.30 -15.05 18.51
CA LEU A 479 6.31 -14.86 17.45
C LEU A 479 4.87 -14.85 17.99
N TRP A 480 4.52 -15.78 18.90
CA TRP A 480 3.19 -15.82 19.51
C TRP A 480 2.91 -14.58 20.38
N HIS A 481 3.94 -14.08 21.07
CA HIS A 481 3.85 -12.93 21.97
C HIS A 481 3.68 -11.64 21.16
N TYR A 482 4.52 -11.43 20.15
CA TYR A 482 4.41 -10.34 19.16
C TYR A 482 3.03 -10.32 18.49
N THR A 483 2.48 -11.49 18.15
CA THR A 483 1.16 -11.59 17.50
C THR A 483 0.05 -11.19 18.47
N ALA A 484 0.14 -11.60 19.74
CA ALA A 484 -0.81 -11.21 20.78
C ALA A 484 -0.72 -9.71 21.12
N ASP A 485 0.49 -9.15 21.26
CA ASP A 485 0.69 -7.71 21.46
C ASP A 485 0.05 -6.90 20.32
N ASN A 486 0.35 -7.26 19.06
CA ASN A 486 -0.24 -6.57 17.91
C ASN A 486 -1.77 -6.69 17.87
N ALA A 487 -2.34 -7.83 18.24
CA ALA A 487 -3.79 -7.98 18.29
C ALA A 487 -4.43 -7.06 19.33
N LEU A 488 -3.86 -6.98 20.53
CA LEU A 488 -4.29 -6.06 21.59
C LEU A 488 -4.14 -4.60 21.14
N ARG A 489 -2.99 -4.25 20.58
CA ARG A 489 -2.71 -2.92 20.00
C ARG A 489 -3.68 -2.50 18.94
N ASN A 490 -3.98 -3.39 18.00
CA ASN A 490 -4.95 -3.12 16.94
C ASN A 490 -6.36 -2.95 17.50
N ALA A 491 -6.75 -3.74 18.51
CA ALA A 491 -8.05 -3.62 19.15
C ALA A 491 -8.19 -2.26 19.86
N ASP A 492 -7.17 -1.85 20.63
CA ASP A 492 -7.17 -0.57 21.35
C ASP A 492 -7.12 0.64 20.40
N LEU A 493 -6.31 0.58 19.34
CA LEU A 493 -6.27 1.62 18.31
C LEU A 493 -7.62 1.75 17.58
N THR A 494 -8.28 0.64 17.29
CA THR A 494 -9.63 0.63 16.70
C THR A 494 -10.63 1.28 17.65
N ALA A 495 -10.64 0.86 18.92
CA ALA A 495 -11.54 1.43 19.93
C ALA A 495 -11.31 2.93 20.15
N TRP A 496 -10.04 3.35 20.18
CA TRP A 496 -9.66 4.75 20.31
C TRP A 496 -10.14 5.59 19.12
N THR A 497 -9.87 5.14 17.89
CA THR A 497 -10.29 5.89 16.69
C THR A 497 -11.82 5.94 16.53
N ASP A 498 -12.55 4.90 16.93
CA ASP A 498 -14.02 4.90 17.01
C ASP A 498 -14.55 5.90 18.06
N GLU A 499 -13.91 5.96 19.23
CA GLU A 499 -14.24 6.94 20.27
C GLU A 499 -13.99 8.37 19.80
N LEU A 500 -12.89 8.61 19.08
CA LEU A 500 -12.60 9.92 18.50
C LEU A 500 -13.68 10.35 17.50
N GLN A 501 -14.10 9.46 16.61
CA GLN A 501 -15.17 9.76 15.64
C GLN A 501 -16.52 10.02 16.32
N THR A 502 -16.78 9.38 17.47
CA THR A 502 -17.97 9.66 18.30
C THR A 502 -17.86 11.00 19.02
N THR A 503 -16.66 11.34 19.50
CA THR A 503 -16.35 12.60 20.19
C THR A 503 -16.41 13.80 19.25
N TYR A 504 -15.95 13.60 18.00
CA TYR A 504 -15.91 14.58 16.93
C TYR A 504 -16.81 14.14 15.77
N PRO A 505 -18.15 14.20 15.94
CA PRO A 505 -19.07 13.74 14.91
C PRO A 505 -19.04 14.65 13.69
N VAL A 506 -19.18 14.05 12.51
CA VAL A 506 -19.36 14.79 11.26
C VAL A 506 -20.83 15.16 11.04
N THR A 507 -21.07 16.38 10.58
CA THR A 507 -22.37 16.79 10.03
C THR A 507 -22.21 17.17 8.56
N THR A 508 -23.01 16.58 7.68
CA THR A 508 -22.91 16.78 6.22
C THR A 508 -24.00 17.70 5.66
N ASP A 509 -23.69 18.35 4.54
CA ASP A 509 -24.67 18.97 3.65
C ASP A 509 -24.75 18.17 2.34
N GLU A 510 -25.75 17.29 2.25
CA GLU A 510 -25.99 16.41 1.10
C GLU A 510 -26.12 17.17 -0.22
N ALA A 511 -26.69 18.39 -0.20
CA ALA A 511 -26.84 19.18 -1.42
C ALA A 511 -25.49 19.69 -1.93
N ASN A 512 -24.54 19.93 -1.02
CA ASN A 512 -23.20 20.35 -1.39
C ASN A 512 -22.29 19.14 -1.69
N LEU A 513 -22.47 17.99 -1.01
CA LEU A 513 -21.79 16.73 -1.35
C LEU A 513 -22.11 16.28 -2.78
N ALA A 514 -23.34 16.51 -3.25
CA ALA A 514 -23.74 16.24 -4.63
C ALA A 514 -22.98 17.07 -5.70
N LEU A 515 -22.14 18.03 -5.29
CA LEU A 515 -21.25 18.78 -6.19
C LEU A 515 -19.94 18.02 -6.47
N LEU A 516 -19.73 16.87 -5.82
CA LEU A 516 -18.65 15.92 -6.09
C LEU A 516 -19.13 14.88 -7.10
N GLY A 517 -18.29 14.59 -8.10
CA GLY A 517 -18.63 13.74 -9.26
C GLY A 517 -18.87 14.57 -10.50
#